data_AF-A0A1B6I5K3-F1
#
_entry.id   AF-A0A1B6I5K3-F1
#
_cell.length_a   1.000
_cell.length_b   1.000
_cell.length_c   1.000
_cell.angle_alpha   90.00
_cell.angle_beta   90.00
_cell.angle_gamma   90.00
#
_symmetry.space_group_name_H-M   'P 1'
#
loop_
_entity.id
_entity.type
_entity.pdbx_description
1 polymer ?
#
loop_
_entity_poly.entity_id
_entity_poly.type
_entity_poly.pdbx_seq_one_letter_code
_entity_poly.pdbx_strand_id
1 'polypeptide(L)'
;WSFMTGEKAVEIAKTLIDDCGCNSSMLAESPSRVMSCMRGVDAKTISVQQWNSYFGILGFPSAPTIDGIFLPKHPLELLKEGDFQDTEILIGSNQDEGTYFILY
;
A
#
# COMPACT_ATOMS: atom_id res chain seq x y z
N TRP A 1 8.51 2.74 -3.94
CA TRP A 1 7.62 1.88 -4.71
C TRP A 1 8.20 0.47 -4.78
N SER A 2 7.53 -0.52 -4.17
CA SER A 2 7.74 -1.97 -4.40
C SER A 2 7.10 -2.79 -3.29
N PHE A 3 7.25 -2.35 -2.04
CA PHE A 3 6.60 -2.90 -0.86
C PHE A 3 6.51 -1.84 0.26
N MET A 4 5.82 -2.16 1.35
CA MET A 4 5.84 -1.39 2.60
C MET A 4 5.72 -2.30 3.83
N THR A 5 6.02 -1.76 5.01
CA THR A 5 5.80 -2.48 6.27
C THR A 5 4.32 -2.41 6.68
N GLY A 6 3.88 -3.35 7.53
CA GLY A 6 2.54 -3.32 8.10
C GLY A 6 2.26 -2.04 8.88
N GLU A 7 3.23 -1.52 9.62
CA GLU A 7 3.10 -0.27 10.38
C GLU A 7 2.82 0.92 9.44
N LYS A 8 3.56 1.01 8.32
CA LYS A 8 3.37 2.09 7.36
C LYS A 8 2.01 1.99 6.68
N ALA A 9 1.58 0.77 6.31
CA ALA A 9 0.25 0.55 5.74
C ALA A 9 -0.86 0.97 6.71
N VAL A 10 -0.72 0.67 8.00
CA VAL A 10 -1.68 1.09 9.05
C VAL A 10 -1.70 2.60 9.22
N GLU A 11 -0.55 3.27 9.20
CA GLU A 11 -0.47 4.74 9.25
C GLU A 11 -1.23 5.38 8.08
N ILE A 12 -0.95 4.93 6.85
CA ILE A 12 -1.63 5.41 5.63
C ILE A 12 -3.13 5.14 5.69
N ALA A 13 -3.54 3.95 6.15
CA ALA A 13 -4.94 3.59 6.26
C ALA A 13 -5.70 4.47 7.27
N LYS A 14 -5.08 4.84 8.40
CA LYS A 14 -5.67 5.76 9.38
C LYS A 14 -5.90 7.14 8.78
N THR A 15 -4.92 7.67 8.04
CA THR A 15 -5.08 8.93 7.31
C THR A 15 -6.24 8.85 6.32
N LEU A 16 -6.33 7.79 5.52
CA LEU A 16 -7.44 7.62 4.58
C LEU A 16 -8.81 7.53 5.27
N ILE A 17 -8.87 6.87 6.43
CA ILE A 17 -10.11 6.80 7.24
C ILE A 17 -10.54 8.20 7.68
N ASP A 18 -9.60 9.02 8.12
CA ASP A 18 -9.88 10.40 8.55
C ASP A 18 -10.25 11.30 7.36
N ASP A 19 -9.56 11.17 6.22
CA ASP A 19 -9.86 11.88 4.98
C ASP A 19 -11.24 11.52 4.41
N CYS A 20 -11.73 10.31 4.69
CA CYS A 20 -13.08 9.87 4.35
C CYS A 20 -14.14 10.19 5.42
N GLY A 21 -13.75 10.85 6.53
CA GLY A 21 -14.67 11.26 7.59
C GLY A 21 -15.12 10.13 8.54
N CYS A 22 -14.41 9.00 8.57
CA CYS A 22 -14.80 7.81 9.33
C CYS A 22 -14.13 7.66 10.71
N ASN A 23 -13.31 8.63 11.11
CA ASN A 23 -12.67 8.76 12.43
C ASN A 23 -11.82 7.55 12.85
N SER A 24 -10.53 7.61 12.54
CA SER A 24 -9.55 6.56 12.81
C SER A 24 -9.29 6.35 14.31
N SER A 25 -9.55 7.33 15.16
CA SER A 25 -9.37 7.20 16.62
C SER A 25 -10.28 6.12 17.23
N MET A 26 -11.43 5.85 16.61
CA MET A 26 -12.38 4.81 17.05
C MET A 26 -11.98 3.39 16.62
N LEU A 27 -10.89 3.19 15.88
CA LEU A 27 -10.47 1.86 15.41
C LEU A 27 -10.19 0.88 16.56
N ALA A 28 -9.64 1.36 17.67
CA ALA A 28 -9.33 0.52 18.83
C ALA A 28 -10.59 0.12 19.62
N GLU A 29 -11.54 1.05 19.75
CA GLU A 29 -12.74 0.86 20.59
C GLU A 29 -13.91 0.24 19.82
N SER A 30 -14.05 0.56 18.54
CA SER A 30 -15.21 0.19 17.72
C SER A 30 -14.84 0.02 16.23
N PRO A 31 -13.97 -0.96 15.90
CA PRO A 31 -13.50 -1.17 14.53
C PRO A 31 -14.64 -1.48 13.55
N SER A 32 -15.68 -2.19 13.99
CA SER A 32 -16.84 -2.49 13.15
C SER A 32 -17.59 -1.23 12.71
N ARG A 33 -17.67 -0.21 13.55
CA ARG A 33 -18.31 1.08 13.25
C ARG A 33 -17.50 1.85 12.21
N VAL A 34 -16.18 1.94 12.39
CA VAL A 34 -15.28 2.61 11.43
C VAL A 34 -15.35 1.92 10.07
N MET A 35 -15.27 0.59 10.05
CA MET A 35 -15.34 -0.17 8.79
C MET A 35 -16.72 -0.12 8.13
N SER A 36 -17.81 -0.01 8.90
CA SER A 36 -19.16 0.19 8.33
C SER A 36 -19.28 1.57 7.69
N CYS A 37 -18.70 2.60 8.30
CA CYS A 37 -18.58 3.92 7.69
C CYS A 37 -17.80 3.84 6.37
N MET A 38 -16.58 3.28 6.39
CA MET A 38 -15.74 3.18 5.19
C MET A 38 -16.39 2.43 4.03
N ARG A 39 -17.15 1.35 4.32
CA ARG A 39 -17.90 0.61 3.29
C ARG A 39 -19.10 1.38 2.73
N GLY A 40 -19.57 2.40 3.43
CA GLY A 40 -20.63 3.31 2.97
C GLY A 40 -20.12 4.55 2.24
N VAL A 41 -18.80 4.79 2.24
CA VAL A 41 -18.19 5.91 1.50
C VAL A 41 -18.26 5.62 0.00
N ASP A 42 -18.57 6.65 -0.79
CA ASP A 42 -18.56 6.54 -2.24
C ASP A 42 -17.16 6.14 -2.76
N ALA A 43 -17.11 5.19 -3.69
CA ALA A 43 -15.86 4.67 -4.20
C ALA A 43 -14.99 5.75 -4.87
N LYS A 44 -15.61 6.78 -5.47
CA LYS A 44 -14.87 7.90 -6.05
C LYS A 44 -14.18 8.72 -4.97
N THR A 45 -14.81 8.90 -3.81
CA THR A 45 -14.19 9.58 -2.66
C THR A 45 -12.95 8.82 -2.21
N ILE A 46 -13.04 7.52 -1.96
CA ILE A 46 -11.86 6.70 -1.58
C ILE A 46 -10.77 6.78 -2.67
N SER A 47 -11.18 6.66 -3.94
CA SER A 47 -10.27 6.71 -5.09
C SER A 47 -9.46 8.01 -5.15
N VAL A 48 -10.04 9.14 -4.74
CA VAL A 48 -9.37 10.45 -4.73
C VAL A 48 -8.57 10.63 -3.45
N GLN A 49 -9.18 10.39 -2.28
CA GLN A 49 -8.57 10.70 -0.98
C GLN A 49 -7.35 9.86 -0.66
N GLN A 50 -7.24 8.62 -1.17
CA GLN A 50 -6.04 7.79 -0.96
C GLN A 50 -4.74 8.49 -1.41
N TRP A 51 -4.82 9.38 -2.40
CA TRP A 51 -3.67 10.10 -2.93
C TRP A 51 -3.15 11.21 -2.01
N ASN A 52 -3.87 11.59 -0.95
CA ASN A 52 -3.35 12.53 0.06
C ASN A 52 -2.14 11.97 0.81
N SER A 53 -2.02 10.64 0.86
CA SER A 53 -0.87 9.93 1.46
C SER A 53 0.25 9.63 0.45
N TYR A 54 0.18 10.17 -0.77
CA TYR A 54 1.28 10.07 -1.73
C TYR A 54 2.48 10.90 -1.27
N PHE A 55 3.66 10.28 -1.16
CA PHE A 55 4.85 10.92 -0.60
C PHE A 55 6.04 10.92 -1.58
N GLY A 56 6.19 12.00 -2.36
CA GLY A 56 7.28 12.14 -3.32
C GLY A 56 7.18 11.23 -4.55
N ILE A 57 8.15 11.35 -5.45
CA ILE A 57 8.14 10.60 -6.72
C ILE A 57 8.13 9.08 -6.47
N LEU A 58 7.16 8.38 -7.05
CA LEU A 58 6.94 6.93 -6.87
C LEU A 58 6.72 6.52 -5.39
N GLY A 59 6.16 7.43 -4.58
CA GLY A 59 5.76 7.20 -3.19
C GLY A 59 4.28 6.85 -3.05
N PHE A 60 3.83 5.78 -3.73
CA PHE A 60 2.42 5.38 -3.73
C PHE A 60 1.92 4.96 -2.34
N PRO A 61 0.65 5.27 -1.99
CA PRO A 61 0.05 4.92 -0.69
C PRO A 61 -0.28 3.42 -0.58
N SER A 62 -0.21 2.68 -1.68
CA SER A 62 -0.53 1.26 -1.75
C SER A 62 0.60 0.49 -2.45
N ALA A 63 1.02 -0.62 -1.83
CA ALA A 63 2.03 -1.54 -2.32
C ALA A 63 1.86 -2.88 -1.59
N PRO A 64 2.45 -3.98 -2.09
CA PRO A 64 2.59 -5.22 -1.31
C PRO A 64 3.06 -4.90 0.13
N THR A 65 2.31 -5.35 1.12
CA THR A 65 2.58 -5.07 2.53
C THR A 65 3.15 -6.32 3.18
N ILE A 66 4.23 -6.18 3.95
CA ILE A 66 4.77 -7.29 4.75
C ILE A 66 3.74 -7.62 5.84
N ASP A 67 3.00 -8.72 5.64
CA ASP A 67 1.83 -9.10 6.41
C ASP A 67 2.03 -10.40 7.22
N GLY A 68 3.15 -11.09 7.03
CA GLY A 68 3.40 -12.39 7.65
C GLY A 68 2.64 -13.55 7.00
N ILE A 69 1.86 -13.31 5.94
CA ILE A 69 0.99 -14.29 5.28
C ILE A 69 1.33 -14.41 3.79
N PHE A 70 0.99 -13.41 2.99
CA PHE A 70 1.27 -13.42 1.55
C PHE A 70 2.69 -12.92 1.26
N LEU A 71 3.09 -11.82 1.90
CA LEU A 71 4.46 -11.33 1.89
C LEU A 71 5.02 -11.48 3.32
N PRO A 72 5.56 -12.68 3.65
CA PRO A 72 5.84 -13.02 5.04
C PRO A 72 7.05 -12.26 5.62
N LYS A 73 7.97 -11.82 4.77
CA LYS A 73 9.24 -11.17 5.16
C LYS A 73 9.62 -10.10 4.14
N HIS A 74 10.70 -9.37 4.46
CA HIS A 74 11.30 -8.42 3.54
C HIS A 74 11.72 -9.12 2.22
N PRO A 75 11.44 -8.56 1.03
CA PRO A 75 11.73 -9.24 -0.25
C PRO A 75 13.19 -9.70 -0.43
N LEU A 76 14.15 -8.89 0.05
CA LEU A 76 15.58 -9.27 0.01
C LEU A 76 15.95 -10.44 0.95
N GLU A 77 15.16 -10.70 2.00
CA GLU A 77 15.36 -11.88 2.85
C GLU A 77 14.82 -13.12 2.16
N LEU A 78 13.63 -13.03 1.56
CA LEU A 78 13.05 -14.11 0.74
C LEU A 78 14.00 -14.53 -0.39
N LEU A 79 14.62 -13.55 -1.06
CA LEU A 79 15.63 -13.83 -2.09
C LEU A 79 16.87 -14.53 -1.54
N LYS A 80 17.32 -14.19 -0.33
CA LYS A 80 18.47 -14.84 0.32
C LYS A 80 18.16 -16.27 0.76
N GLU A 81 16.92 -16.51 1.19
CA GLU A 81 16.45 -17.83 1.62
C GLU A 81 16.35 -18.80 0.43
N GLY A 82 16.11 -18.29 -0.77
CA GLY A 82 16.08 -19.12 -1.98
C GLY A 82 14.83 -19.99 -2.11
N ASP A 83 13.84 -19.80 -1.22
CA ASP A 83 12.61 -20.59 -1.17
C ASP A 83 11.56 -20.00 -2.11
N PHE A 84 11.81 -20.13 -3.41
CA PHE A 84 10.89 -19.75 -4.47
C PHE A 84 10.70 -20.92 -5.43
N GLN A 85 9.58 -20.88 -6.17
CA GLN A 85 9.26 -21.92 -7.15
C GLN A 85 10.36 -22.00 -8.22
N ASP A 86 10.75 -23.22 -8.57
CA ASP A 86 11.67 -23.46 -9.68
C ASP A 86 10.91 -23.24 -11.00
N THR A 87 11.22 -22.14 -11.67
CA THR A 87 10.56 -21.70 -12.90
C THR A 87 11.48 -20.80 -13.71
N GLU A 88 11.30 -20.77 -15.02
CA GLU A 88 12.04 -19.86 -15.89
C GLU A 88 11.54 -18.42 -15.76
N ILE A 89 12.47 -17.46 -15.65
CA ILE A 89 12.18 -16.02 -15.53
C ILE A 89 12.85 -15.28 -16.68
N LEU A 90 12.07 -14.48 -17.43
CA LEU A 90 12.57 -13.50 -18.39
C LEU A 90 12.17 -12.10 -17.93
N ILE A 91 13.17 -11.29 -17.56
CA ILE A 91 12.99 -9.90 -17.08
C ILE A 91 13.92 -8.95 -17.84
N GLY A 92 13.55 -7.67 -17.93
CA GLY A 92 14.32 -6.63 -18.61
C GLY A 92 13.92 -5.23 -18.17
N SER A 93 14.50 -4.22 -18.81
CA SER A 93 14.22 -2.81 -18.54
C SER A 93 14.28 -2.00 -19.83
N ASN A 94 13.55 -0.89 -19.86
CA ASN A 94 13.60 0.08 -20.94
C ASN A 94 14.74 1.09 -20.75
N GLN A 95 15.14 1.77 -21.83
CA GLN A 95 16.19 2.79 -21.77
C GLN A 95 15.82 3.98 -20.86
N ASP A 96 14.53 4.35 -20.81
CA ASP A 96 14.05 5.62 -20.25
C ASP A 96 12.88 5.49 -19.25
N GLU A 97 12.91 4.49 -18.35
CA GLU A 97 11.82 4.14 -17.41
C GLU A 97 11.29 5.31 -16.58
N GLY A 98 12.17 6.23 -16.18
CA GLY A 98 11.84 7.33 -15.28
C GLY A 98 11.18 8.55 -15.95
N THR A 99 11.28 8.66 -17.27
CA THR A 99 10.88 9.90 -17.99
C THR A 99 9.41 10.25 -17.80
N TYR A 100 8.53 9.25 -17.74
CA TYR A 100 7.11 9.46 -17.48
C TYR A 100 6.85 10.04 -16.08
N PHE A 101 7.43 9.45 -15.04
CA PHE A 101 7.19 9.81 -13.63
C PHE A 101 7.88 11.11 -13.19
N ILE A 102 8.85 11.59 -13.97
CA ILE A 102 9.48 12.90 -13.72
C ILE A 102 8.60 14.01 -14.29
N LEU A 103 7.91 13.76 -15.40
CA LEU A 103 7.07 14.75 -16.07
C LEU A 103 5.67 14.86 -15.44
N TYR A 104 5.10 13.74 -15.01
CA TYR A 104 3.75 13.61 -14.48
C TYR A 104 3.76 13.14 -13.02
#